data_AF-A0A2G9HFU7-F1
#
_entry.id   AF-A0A2G9HFU7-F1
#
_cell.length_a   1.000
_cell.length_b   1.000
_cell.length_c   1.000
_cell.angle_alpha   90.00
_cell.angle_beta   90.00
_cell.angle_gamma   90.00
#
_symmetry.space_group_name_H-M   'P 1'
#
loop_
_entity.id
_entity.type
_entity.pdbx_description
1 polymer ?
#
loop_
_entity_poly.entity_id
_entity_poly.type
_entity_poly.pdbx_seq_one_letter_code
_entity_poly.pdbx_strand_id
1 'polypeptide(L)'
;MNGLEFLNREFLGMSGNNDGSMPSSAVAISFPKLQILSFWRCCGWKGWEDITAEEATDNALSIMPCLKELEIVDCTLTALPHRFLRKALALENLKIEDSLYLSQRYADKNGSDWRFLSHIPSVKME
;
A
#
# COMPACT_ATOMS: atom_id res chain seq x y z
N MET A 1 -9.06 9.85 20.98
CA MET A 1 -8.88 10.28 19.59
C MET A 1 -9.34 9.13 18.72
N ASN A 2 -10.29 9.35 17.81
CA ASN A 2 -10.68 8.32 16.84
C ASN A 2 -9.48 8.10 15.93
N GLY A 3 -8.90 6.90 15.96
CA GLY A 3 -7.71 6.55 15.18
C GLY A 3 -8.00 6.44 13.69
N LEU A 4 -6.96 6.20 12.88
CA LEU A 4 -7.13 5.85 11.46
C LEU A 4 -8.05 4.64 11.36
N GLU A 5 -9.20 4.77 10.68
CA GLU A 5 -10.16 3.66 10.51
C GLU A 5 -10.08 3.04 9.11
N PHE A 6 -10.00 3.88 8.08
CA PHE A 6 -9.95 3.44 6.70
C PHE A 6 -9.05 4.38 5.91
N LEU A 7 -8.15 3.80 5.12
CA LEU A 7 -7.28 4.55 4.22
C LEU A 7 -7.75 4.27 2.80
N ASN A 8 -8.39 5.27 2.19
CA ASN A 8 -8.99 5.17 0.87
C ASN A 8 -7.97 5.51 -0.23
N ARG A 9 -8.30 5.17 -1.47
CA ARG A 9 -7.42 5.43 -2.60
C ARG A 9 -7.26 6.93 -2.92
N GLU A 10 -8.17 7.78 -2.41
CA GLU A 10 -8.04 9.25 -2.49
C GLU A 10 -6.82 9.76 -1.73
N PHE A 11 -6.45 9.10 -0.62
CA PHE A 11 -5.19 9.38 0.08
C PHE A 11 -3.98 9.22 -0.84
N LEU A 12 -4.04 8.30 -1.81
CA LEU A 12 -2.99 8.06 -2.81
C LEU A 12 -2.99 9.12 -3.92
N GLY A 13 -3.75 10.21 -3.75
CA GLY A 13 -3.88 11.32 -4.70
C GLY A 13 -4.72 10.97 -5.94
N MET A 14 -5.48 9.88 -5.89
CA MET A 14 -6.37 9.48 -6.96
C MET A 14 -7.74 10.10 -6.71
N SER A 15 -8.03 11.19 -7.41
CA SER A 15 -9.35 11.85 -7.31
C SER A 15 -10.40 10.90 -7.89
N GLY A 16 -11.40 10.53 -7.09
CA GLY A 16 -12.55 9.73 -7.51
C GLY A 16 -13.44 10.50 -8.48
N ASN A 17 -12.99 10.66 -9.73
CA ASN A 17 -13.73 11.43 -10.71
C ASN A 17 -14.63 10.50 -11.53
N ASN A 18 -15.93 10.57 -11.22
CA ASN A 18 -17.02 10.03 -12.03
C ASN A 18 -17.30 10.92 -13.27
N ASP A 19 -16.37 11.79 -13.65
CA ASP A 19 -16.49 12.65 -14.81
C ASP A 19 -15.30 12.36 -15.73
N GLY A 20 -15.60 11.95 -16.96
CA GLY A 20 -14.68 11.41 -17.96
C GLY A 20 -13.68 12.42 -18.52
N SER A 21 -13.00 13.16 -17.65
CA SER A 21 -11.96 14.10 -18.01
C SER A 21 -10.77 13.96 -17.08
N MET A 22 -10.10 12.79 -17.17
CA MET A 22 -8.65 12.80 -17.04
C MET A 22 -8.08 13.38 -18.33
N PRO A 23 -7.21 14.40 -18.30
CA PRO A 23 -6.45 14.74 -19.49
C PRO A 23 -5.60 13.52 -19.83
N SER A 24 -5.85 12.92 -20.98
CA SER A 24 -5.27 11.68 -21.53
C SER A 24 -3.73 11.69 -21.69
N SER A 25 -2.99 12.57 -21.00
CA SER A 25 -1.55 12.77 -21.19
C SER A 25 -0.79 13.29 -19.96
N ALA A 26 -1.41 13.50 -18.79
CA ALA A 26 -0.67 13.94 -17.60
C ALA A 26 -0.32 12.74 -16.71
N VAL A 27 0.97 12.50 -16.48
CA VAL A 27 1.43 11.52 -15.49
C VAL A 27 0.98 12.02 -14.11
N ALA A 28 -0.01 11.36 -13.52
CA ALA A 28 -0.47 11.67 -12.17
C ALA A 28 0.53 11.05 -11.19
N ILE A 29 1.46 11.89 -10.70
CA ILE A 29 2.45 11.49 -9.71
C ILE A 29 2.05 12.01 -8.34
N SER A 30 1.58 11.11 -7.48
CA SER A 30 1.42 11.41 -6.07
C SER A 30 2.76 11.23 -5.36
N PHE A 31 2.98 11.94 -4.25
CA PHE A 31 4.14 11.78 -3.36
C PHE A 31 5.48 11.43 -4.05
N PRO A 32 5.95 12.23 -5.03
CA PRO A 32 7.05 11.86 -5.93
C PRO A 32 8.40 11.63 -5.25
N LYS A 33 8.54 12.07 -3.99
CA LYS A 33 9.78 12.00 -3.21
C LYS A 33 9.65 11.17 -1.94
N LEU A 34 8.46 10.61 -1.66
CA LEU A 34 8.25 9.85 -0.43
C LEU A 34 9.01 8.53 -0.51
N GLN A 35 9.94 8.34 0.41
CA GLN A 35 10.78 7.14 0.47
C GLN A 35 10.36 6.19 1.58
N ILE A 36 9.80 6.72 2.66
CA ILE A 36 9.38 5.93 3.82
C ILE A 36 7.93 6.29 4.12
N LEU A 37 7.07 5.28 4.17
CA LEU A 37 5.70 5.39 4.63
C LEU A 37 5.54 4.52 5.87
N SER A 38 5.07 5.12 6.95
CA SER A 38 5.11 4.46 8.26
C SER A 38 3.81 4.71 9.02
N PHE A 39 3.18 3.63 9.50
CA PHE A 39 1.96 3.67 10.29
C PHE A 39 2.21 3.06 11.66
N TRP A 40 1.94 3.83 12.72
CA TRP A 40 2.20 3.45 14.10
C TRP A 40 0.93 3.55 14.93
N ARG A 41 0.65 2.53 15.74
CA ARG A 41 -0.46 2.51 16.71
C ARG A 41 -1.81 2.87 16.11
N CYS A 42 -2.05 2.43 14.87
CA CYS A 42 -3.33 2.64 14.18
C CYS A 42 -4.31 1.52 14.57
N CYS A 43 -4.68 1.44 15.86
CA CYS A 43 -5.49 0.36 16.42
C CYS A 43 -6.97 0.37 15.96
N GLY A 44 -7.40 1.42 15.25
CA GLY A 44 -8.72 1.50 14.64
C GLY A 44 -8.74 1.07 13.18
N TRP A 45 -7.58 0.75 12.59
CA TRP A 45 -7.43 0.63 11.14
C TRP A 45 -8.00 -0.70 10.65
N LYS A 46 -9.16 -0.61 10.00
CA LYS A 46 -9.96 -1.75 9.52
C LYS A 46 -9.64 -2.11 8.08
N GLY A 47 -9.28 -1.12 7.25
CA GLY A 47 -9.07 -1.36 5.83
C GLY A 47 -8.15 -0.35 5.16
N TRP A 48 -7.38 -0.88 4.21
CA TRP A 48 -6.59 -0.11 3.27
C TRP A 48 -7.11 -0.45 1.87
N GLU A 49 -7.72 0.54 1.22
CA GLU A 49 -8.27 0.39 -0.12
C GLU A 49 -7.14 0.22 -1.14
N ASP A 50 -7.28 -0.82 -1.98
CA ASP A 50 -6.35 -1.08 -3.07
C ASP A 50 -6.75 -0.30 -4.33
N ILE A 51 -5.80 -0.16 -5.26
CA ILE A 51 -6.05 0.43 -6.57
C ILE A 51 -6.85 -0.52 -7.46
N THR A 52 -7.53 -0.02 -8.48
CA THR A 52 -8.32 -0.85 -9.40
C THR A 52 -7.43 -1.64 -10.38
N ALA A 53 -8.02 -2.54 -11.17
CA ALA A 53 -7.28 -3.31 -12.16
C ALA A 53 -6.77 -2.44 -13.31
N GLU A 54 -7.54 -1.42 -13.67
CA GLU A 54 -7.23 -0.44 -14.71
C GLU A 54 -6.07 0.47 -14.26
N GLU A 55 -6.09 0.93 -13.00
CA GLU A 55 -5.02 1.74 -12.41
C GLU A 55 -3.72 0.93 -12.25
N ALA A 56 -3.83 -0.37 -11.96
CA ALA A 56 -2.69 -1.26 -11.86
C ALA A 56 -1.92 -1.38 -13.19
N THR A 57 -2.63 -1.39 -14.34
CA THR A 57 -2.02 -1.49 -15.68
C THR A 57 -1.65 -0.14 -16.30
N ASP A 58 -2.15 0.97 -15.74
CA ASP A 58 -1.82 2.30 -16.23
C ASP A 58 -0.39 2.72 -15.85
N ASN A 59 0.51 2.80 -16.83
CA ASN A 59 1.88 3.25 -16.64
C ASN A 59 1.99 4.77 -16.36
N ALA A 60 0.96 5.55 -16.68
CA ALA A 60 0.91 6.97 -16.36
C ALA A 60 0.60 7.25 -14.88
N LEU A 61 0.15 6.23 -14.14
CA LEU A 61 -0.19 6.32 -12.73
C LEU A 61 1.00 5.95 -11.85
N SER A 62 1.50 6.91 -11.07
CA SER A 62 2.63 6.70 -10.16
C SER A 62 2.35 7.29 -8.79
N ILE A 63 1.98 6.47 -7.81
CA ILE A 63 1.51 6.97 -6.52
C ILE A 63 2.65 7.36 -5.58
N MET A 64 3.72 6.55 -5.53
CA MET A 64 4.91 6.78 -4.70
C MET A 64 6.11 6.11 -5.38
N PRO A 65 6.62 6.67 -6.50
CA PRO A 65 7.66 6.02 -7.31
C PRO A 65 8.97 5.78 -6.55
N CYS A 66 9.22 6.53 -5.49
CA CYS A 66 10.45 6.45 -4.70
C CYS A 66 10.26 5.72 -3.37
N LEU A 67 9.12 5.08 -3.12
CA LEU A 67 8.87 4.38 -1.85
C LEU A 67 9.83 3.20 -1.72
N LYS A 68 10.74 3.27 -0.74
CA LYS A 68 11.72 2.24 -0.43
C LYS A 68 11.34 1.41 0.78
N GLU A 69 10.58 1.99 1.70
CA GLU A 69 10.24 1.36 2.96
C GLU A 69 8.77 1.60 3.34
N LEU A 70 8.08 0.51 3.67
CA LEU A 70 6.76 0.51 4.27
C LEU A 70 6.83 -0.15 5.64
N GLU A 71 6.47 0.61 6.67
CA GLU A 71 6.42 0.15 8.05
C GLU A 71 4.98 0.17 8.58
N ILE A 72 4.57 -0.93 9.20
CA ILE A 72 3.28 -1.04 9.88
C ILE A 72 3.54 -1.64 11.26
N VAL A 73 3.36 -0.81 12.29
CA VAL A 73 3.69 -1.13 13.68
C VAL A 73 2.47 -0.96 14.57
N ASP A 74 2.10 -1.99 15.33
CA ASP A 74 0.98 -1.97 16.28
C ASP A 74 -0.33 -1.50 15.62
N CYS A 75 -0.64 -2.06 14.45
CA CYS A 75 -1.84 -1.77 13.67
C CYS A 75 -2.78 -2.97 13.58
N THR A 76 -4.09 -2.71 13.56
CA THR A 76 -5.14 -3.74 13.44
C THR A 76 -5.53 -4.09 12.00
N LEU A 77 -4.78 -3.58 11.02
CA LEU A 77 -5.06 -3.79 9.61
C LEU A 77 -5.02 -5.30 9.27
N THR A 78 -5.93 -5.76 8.42
CA THR A 78 -6.05 -7.20 8.09
C THR A 78 -5.50 -7.56 6.71
N ALA A 79 -5.23 -6.57 5.86
CA ALA A 79 -4.79 -6.77 4.48
C ALA A 79 -3.95 -5.59 3.99
N LEU A 80 -2.90 -5.87 3.23
CA LEU A 80 -2.19 -4.86 2.45
C LEU A 80 -2.83 -4.69 1.07
N PRO A 81 -2.76 -3.49 0.46
CA PRO A 81 -3.20 -3.24 -0.90
C PRO A 81 -2.21 -3.87 -1.91
N HIS A 82 -2.49 -5.10 -2.35
CA HIS A 82 -1.57 -5.90 -3.14
C HIS A 82 -1.23 -5.30 -4.51
N ARG A 83 -2.21 -4.68 -5.19
CA ARG A 83 -1.98 -4.05 -6.51
C ARG A 83 -1.13 -2.81 -6.38
N PHE A 84 -1.37 -2.00 -5.35
CA PHE A 84 -0.49 -0.88 -5.01
C PHE A 84 0.94 -1.34 -4.75
N LEU A 85 1.15 -2.36 -3.90
CA LEU A 85 2.47 -2.87 -3.58
C LEU A 85 3.22 -3.40 -4.81
N ARG A 86 2.50 -3.93 -5.82
CA ARG A 86 3.11 -4.34 -7.09
C ARG A 86 3.56 -3.16 -7.96
N LYS A 87 2.89 -2.00 -7.88
CA LYS A 87 3.33 -0.77 -8.57
C LYS A 87 4.46 -0.05 -7.85
N ALA A 88 4.64 -0.29 -6.54
CA ALA A 88 5.73 0.26 -5.77
C ALA A 88 7.06 -0.46 -6.10
N LEU A 89 7.57 -0.27 -7.31
CA LEU A 89 8.75 -0.98 -7.85
C LEU A 89 10.05 -0.64 -7.10
N ALA A 90 10.11 0.51 -6.42
CA ALA A 90 11.25 0.91 -5.60
C ALA A 90 11.21 0.33 -4.18
N LEU A 91 10.16 -0.41 -3.81
CA LEU A 91 9.97 -0.91 -2.45
C LEU A 91 10.97 -2.03 -2.16
N GLU A 92 11.89 -1.74 -1.26
CA GLU A 92 12.97 -2.64 -0.86
C GLU A 92 12.64 -3.35 0.46
N ASN A 93 11.98 -2.63 1.38
CA ASN A 93 11.72 -3.10 2.74
C ASN A 93 10.23 -3.00 3.09
N LEU A 94 9.65 -4.12 3.53
CA LEU A 94 8.37 -4.17 4.21
C LEU A 94 8.60 -4.66 5.63
N LYS A 95 8.24 -3.83 6.62
CA LYS A 95 8.32 -4.17 8.04
C LYS A 95 6.91 -4.19 8.64
N ILE A 96 6.55 -5.32 9.22
CA ILE A 96 5.30 -5.51 9.97
C ILE A 96 5.70 -5.92 11.38
N GLU A 97 5.39 -5.10 12.38
CA GLU A 97 5.75 -5.32 13.78
C GLU A 97 4.51 -5.18 14.67
N ASP A 98 4.32 -6.10 15.63
CA ASP A 98 3.19 -6.06 16.57
C ASP A 98 1.80 -5.99 15.89
N SER A 99 1.71 -6.40 14.62
CA SER A 99 0.50 -6.32 13.79
C SER A 99 -0.09 -7.70 13.54
N LEU A 100 -0.73 -8.26 14.57
CA LEU A 100 -1.17 -9.66 14.66
C LEU A 100 -1.94 -10.16 13.42
N TYR A 101 -2.89 -9.38 12.88
CA TYR A 101 -3.68 -9.83 11.73
C TYR A 101 -2.87 -9.91 10.44
N LEU A 102 -1.98 -8.94 10.17
CA LEU A 102 -1.09 -8.99 9.01
C LEU A 102 -0.05 -10.11 9.16
N SER A 103 0.58 -10.21 10.34
CA SER A 103 1.58 -11.23 10.61
C SER A 103 1.00 -12.63 10.45
N GLN A 104 -0.23 -12.89 10.90
CA GLN A 104 -0.92 -14.17 10.67
C GLN A 104 -1.24 -14.40 9.20
N ARG A 105 -1.75 -13.38 8.50
CA ARG A 105 -2.15 -13.51 7.10
C ARG A 105 -0.99 -13.84 6.17
N TYR A 106 0.17 -13.26 6.44
CA TYR A 106 1.37 -13.45 5.64
C TYR A 106 2.40 -14.38 6.33
N ALA A 107 2.00 -15.14 7.35
CA ALA A 107 2.91 -16.03 8.09
C ALA A 107 3.49 -17.15 7.22
N ASP A 108 2.68 -17.72 6.32
CA ASP A 108 3.09 -18.81 5.46
C ASP A 108 3.76 -18.28 4.18
N LYS A 109 5.08 -18.42 4.11
CA LYS A 109 5.88 -18.03 2.93
C LYS A 109 5.55 -18.83 1.66
N ASN A 110 4.90 -19.98 1.81
CA ASN A 110 4.38 -20.78 0.69
C ASN A 110 2.88 -20.55 0.45
N GLY A 111 2.26 -19.70 1.27
CA GLY A 111 0.84 -19.41 1.24
C GLY A 111 0.44 -18.57 0.02
N SER A 112 -0.85 -18.65 -0.32
CA SER A 112 -1.44 -17.90 -1.43
C SER A 112 -1.38 -16.38 -1.23
N ASP A 113 -1.23 -15.88 0.00
CA ASP A 113 -1.12 -14.44 0.25
C ASP A 113 0.34 -13.95 0.22
N TRP A 114 1.33 -14.82 0.45
CA TRP A 114 2.75 -14.42 0.40
C TRP A 114 3.22 -14.07 -1.01
N ARG A 115 2.63 -14.66 -2.06
CA ARG A 115 2.94 -14.34 -3.46
C ARG A 115 2.72 -12.86 -3.83
N PHE A 116 2.01 -12.10 -3.00
CA PHE A 116 1.82 -10.67 -3.17
C PHE A 116 2.96 -9.84 -2.57
N LEU A 117 3.78 -10.44 -1.70
CA LEU A 117 4.94 -9.81 -1.06
C LEU A 117 6.26 -10.36 -1.60
N SER A 118 6.24 -11.48 -2.32
CA SER A 118 7.45 -12.18 -2.79
C SER A 118 8.32 -11.38 -3.77
N HIS A 119 7.80 -10.28 -4.35
CA HIS A 119 8.60 -9.38 -5.19
C HIS A 119 9.40 -8.35 -4.36
N ILE A 120 9.10 -8.21 -3.06
CA ILE A 120 9.78 -7.28 -2.16
C ILE A 120 11.06 -7.95 -1.63
N PRO A 121 12.25 -7.34 -1.81
CA PRO A 121 13.52 -7.94 -1.42
C PRO A 121 13.63 -8.33 0.07
N SER A 122 13.13 -7.48 0.95
CA SER A 122 13.24 -7.64 2.40
C SER A 122 11.86 -7.50 3.04
N VAL A 123 11.34 -8.60 3.58
CA VAL A 123 10.08 -8.64 4.33
C VAL A 123 10.38 -9.13 5.75
N LYS A 124 10.18 -8.25 6.72
CA LYS A 124 10.36 -8.53 8.15
C LYS A 124 9.01 -8.55 8.86
N MET A 125 8.81 -9.59 9.66
CA MET A 125 7.61 -9.79 10.48
C MET A 125 8.10 -10.09 11.89
N GLU A 126 7.83 -9.18 12.81
CA GLU A 126 8.25 -9.24 14.23
C GLU A 126 7.04 -9.15 15.17
#